data_AF-D0U4C7-F1
#
_entry.id   AF-D0U4C7-F1
#
_cell.length_a   1.000
_cell.length_b   1.000
_cell.length_c   1.000
_cell.angle_alpha   90.00
_cell.angle_beta   90.00
_cell.angle_gamma   90.00
#
_symmetry.space_group_name_H-M   'P 1'
#
loop_
_entity.id
_entity.type
_entity.pdbx_description
1 polymer ?
#
loop_
_entity_poly.entity_id
_entity_poly.type
_entity_poly.pdbx_seq_one_letter_code
_entity_poly.pdbx_strand_id
1 'polypeptide(L)'
;MKKIVLTVALVALSSTVFAQTDKEIASELFEQLKQKSFMDAPQNLYVGGPPHGPVRSVVEGEIDGNNTIVKFNYGGPEITAKKVADNPDKWLKAITIMKRIPGYNPENKDWFFAKYKPNGDQLKVGKVKGCIECHQSASGNDYTFKHNNSVNAEVTVIRESWFSKLFIPW
;
A
#
# COMPACT_ATOMS: atom_id res chain seq x y z
N MET A 1 66.94 -7.48 -5.80
CA MET A 1 65.63 -6.80 -5.78
C MET A 1 64.54 -7.86 -5.89
N LYS A 2 63.86 -8.22 -4.79
CA LYS A 2 62.79 -9.24 -4.78
C LYS A 2 61.46 -8.56 -5.17
N LYS A 3 60.88 -8.95 -6.30
CA LYS A 3 59.55 -8.51 -6.72
C LYS A 3 58.52 -9.27 -5.89
N ILE A 4 57.84 -8.56 -5.00
CA ILE A 4 56.68 -9.08 -4.27
C ILE A 4 55.49 -8.96 -5.23
N VAL A 5 54.96 -10.12 -5.65
CA VAL A 5 53.71 -10.19 -6.41
C VAL A 5 52.59 -10.25 -5.38
N LEU A 6 51.84 -9.15 -5.22
CA LEU A 6 50.59 -9.14 -4.47
C LEU A 6 49.51 -9.76 -5.37
N THR A 7 49.12 -11.00 -5.06
CA THR A 7 47.93 -11.62 -5.63
C THR A 7 46.71 -11.03 -4.93
N VAL A 8 45.98 -10.13 -5.59
CA VAL A 8 44.68 -9.66 -5.11
C VAL A 8 43.67 -10.77 -5.37
N ALA A 9 43.26 -11.48 -4.32
CA ALA A 9 42.15 -12.41 -4.40
C ALA A 9 40.85 -11.59 -4.55
N LEU A 10 40.28 -11.60 -5.75
CA LEU A 10 38.97 -11.03 -6.02
C LEU A 10 37.91 -11.96 -5.39
N VAL A 11 37.49 -11.66 -4.16
CA VAL A 11 36.36 -12.35 -3.54
C VAL A 11 35.11 -11.86 -4.24
N ALA A 12 34.56 -12.68 -5.16
CA ALA A 12 33.24 -12.46 -5.71
C ALA A 12 32.21 -12.64 -4.60
N LEU A 13 31.72 -11.53 -4.04
CA LEU A 13 30.53 -11.52 -3.19
C LEU A 13 29.34 -11.90 -4.07
N SER A 14 28.99 -13.19 -4.09
CA SER A 14 27.71 -13.64 -4.61
C SER A 14 26.63 -13.02 -3.74
N SER A 15 26.01 -11.93 -4.19
CA SER A 15 24.80 -11.39 -3.57
C SER A 15 23.68 -12.41 -3.78
N THR A 16 23.58 -13.37 -2.88
CA THR A 16 22.31 -14.06 -2.65
C THR A 16 21.33 -12.97 -2.24
N VAL A 17 20.53 -12.50 -3.19
CA VAL A 17 19.35 -11.68 -2.90
C VAL A 17 18.45 -12.61 -2.08
N PHE A 18 18.56 -12.55 -0.76
CA PHE A 18 17.64 -13.26 0.11
C PHE A 18 16.26 -12.67 -0.16
N ALA A 19 15.30 -13.52 -0.53
CA ALA A 19 13.92 -13.09 -0.71
C ALA A 19 13.44 -12.45 0.59
N GLN A 20 13.00 -11.19 0.49
CA GLN A 20 12.49 -10.42 1.62
C GLN A 20 11.27 -11.12 2.23
N THR A 21 11.16 -11.11 3.56
CA THR A 21 9.99 -11.65 4.26
C THR A 21 8.79 -10.74 4.10
N ASP A 22 7.57 -11.28 4.25
CA ASP A 22 6.33 -10.47 4.18
C ASP A 22 6.32 -9.30 5.18
N LYS A 23 6.94 -9.47 6.35
CA LYS A 23 7.04 -8.41 7.36
C LYS A 23 7.99 -7.31 6.94
N GLU A 24 9.11 -7.66 6.31
CA GLU A 24 10.06 -6.69 5.79
C GLU A 24 9.46 -5.91 4.61
N ILE A 25 8.80 -6.61 3.67
CA ILE A 25 8.05 -5.97 2.56
C ILE A 25 7.02 -4.99 3.14
N ALA A 26 6.27 -5.42 4.17
CA ALA A 26 5.26 -4.57 4.79
C ALA A 26 5.85 -3.34 5.51
N SER A 27 6.99 -3.48 6.19
CA SER A 27 7.66 -2.36 6.85
C SER A 27 8.12 -1.33 5.82
N GLU A 28 8.79 -1.78 4.77
CA GLU A 28 9.25 -0.91 3.69
C GLU A 28 8.08 -0.23 2.98
N LEU A 29 7.03 -0.97 2.66
CA LEU A 29 5.82 -0.42 2.04
C LEU A 29 5.19 0.70 2.88
N PHE A 30 5.13 0.56 4.21
CA PHE A 30 4.57 1.61 5.06
C PHE A 30 5.40 2.90 5.03
N GLU A 31 6.73 2.77 4.97
CA GLU A 31 7.63 3.92 4.79
C GLU A 31 7.46 4.57 3.41
N GLN A 32 7.38 3.76 2.35
CA GLN A 32 7.15 4.24 0.99
C GLN A 32 5.83 4.99 0.86
N LEU A 33 4.76 4.52 1.51
CA LEU A 33 3.46 5.20 1.51
C LEU A 33 3.54 6.63 2.08
N LYS A 34 4.34 6.84 3.13
CA LYS A 34 4.60 8.17 3.68
C LYS A 34 5.40 9.03 2.70
N GLN A 35 6.49 8.48 2.16
CA GLN A 35 7.38 9.21 1.24
C GLN A 35 6.73 9.58 -0.08
N LYS A 36 5.78 8.77 -0.56
CA LYS A 36 5.03 8.97 -1.80
C LYS A 36 3.69 9.67 -1.58
N SER A 37 3.51 10.28 -0.41
CA SER A 37 2.35 11.13 -0.05
C SER A 37 0.98 10.45 -0.14
N PHE A 38 0.91 9.12 -0.07
CA PHE A 38 -0.38 8.42 0.01
C PHE A 38 -1.12 8.79 1.29
N MET A 39 -0.39 8.98 2.39
CA MET A 39 -0.97 9.32 3.71
C MET A 39 -1.60 10.71 3.73
N ASP A 40 -1.09 11.63 2.91
CA ASP A 40 -1.53 13.03 2.84
C ASP A 40 -2.43 13.32 1.64
N ALA A 41 -2.70 12.31 0.80
CA ALA A 41 -3.51 12.45 -0.39
C ALA A 41 -4.94 12.91 -0.03
N PRO A 42 -5.57 13.79 -0.82
CA PRO A 42 -6.99 14.11 -0.66
C PRO A 42 -7.82 12.84 -0.58
N GLN A 43 -8.80 12.80 0.31
CA GLN A 43 -9.59 11.59 0.55
C GLN A 43 -11.05 11.80 0.25
N ASN A 44 -11.54 11.07 -0.76
CA ASN A 44 -12.96 11.00 -1.07
C ASN A 44 -13.65 10.01 -0.12
N LEU A 45 -14.26 10.55 0.93
CA LEU A 45 -14.91 9.75 1.97
C LEU A 45 -16.24 9.17 1.49
N TYR A 46 -16.48 7.90 1.83
CA TYR A 46 -17.71 7.21 1.48
C TYR A 46 -18.13 6.22 2.56
N VAL A 47 -19.43 5.90 2.58
CA VAL A 47 -20.00 4.96 3.55
C VAL A 47 -19.69 3.51 3.15
N GLY A 48 -19.54 2.66 4.15
CA GLY A 48 -19.25 1.25 3.96
C GLY A 48 -19.85 0.33 5.00
N GLY A 49 -19.42 -0.92 4.91
CA GLY A 49 -19.83 -1.98 5.81
C GLY A 49 -18.65 -2.91 6.16
N PRO A 50 -18.93 -3.95 6.96
CA PRO A 50 -17.96 -4.98 7.27
C PRO A 50 -17.32 -5.59 6.01
N PRO A 51 -16.04 -6.02 6.06
CA PRO A 51 -15.14 -6.00 7.23
C PRO A 51 -14.32 -4.70 7.35
N HIS A 52 -14.58 -3.70 6.49
CA HIS A 52 -13.69 -2.53 6.31
C HIS A 52 -14.16 -1.25 7.00
N GLY A 53 -15.23 -1.35 7.78
CA GLY A 53 -15.75 -0.26 8.60
C GLY A 53 -16.78 0.62 7.89
N PRO A 54 -17.47 1.47 8.67
CA PRO A 54 -18.61 2.27 8.23
C PRO A 54 -18.24 3.48 7.38
N VAL A 55 -17.01 4.00 7.47
CA VAL A 55 -16.52 5.12 6.66
C VAL A 55 -15.13 4.77 6.12
N ARG A 56 -14.89 5.07 4.85
CA ARG A 56 -13.67 4.68 4.12
C ARG A 56 -13.27 5.78 3.15
N SER A 57 -12.03 5.68 2.68
CA SER A 57 -11.54 6.34 1.46
C SER A 57 -10.58 5.39 0.76
N VAL A 58 -10.35 5.63 -0.54
CA VAL A 58 -9.38 4.87 -1.33
C VAL A 58 -8.48 5.85 -2.08
N VAL A 59 -7.18 5.58 -2.03
CA VAL A 59 -6.14 6.27 -2.77
C VAL A 59 -5.38 5.24 -3.58
N GLU A 60 -5.20 5.48 -4.87
CA GLU A 60 -4.47 4.61 -5.79
C GLU A 60 -3.26 5.33 -6.36
N GLY A 61 -2.23 4.57 -6.70
CA GLY A 61 -1.03 5.08 -7.34
C GLY A 61 -0.02 3.97 -7.57
N GLU A 62 1.23 4.34 -7.83
CA GLU A 62 2.31 3.39 -8.04
C GLU A 62 3.45 3.60 -7.04
N ILE A 63 4.05 2.50 -6.62
CA ILE A 63 5.28 2.49 -5.84
C ILE A 63 6.23 1.51 -6.51
N ASP A 64 7.40 1.99 -6.93
CA ASP A 64 8.38 1.23 -7.73
C ASP A 64 7.79 0.68 -9.04
N GLY A 65 6.93 1.47 -9.70
CA GLY A 65 6.22 1.09 -10.92
C GLY A 65 5.13 0.03 -10.71
N ASN A 66 4.77 -0.25 -9.45
CA ASN A 66 3.79 -1.26 -9.10
C ASN A 66 2.51 -0.64 -8.55
N ASN A 67 1.36 -1.06 -9.10
CA ASN A 67 0.06 -0.60 -8.65
C ASN A 67 -0.13 -0.85 -7.14
N THR A 68 -0.49 0.20 -6.42
CA THR A 68 -0.67 0.24 -4.98
C THR A 68 -2.01 0.91 -4.67
N ILE A 69 -2.88 0.16 -4.01
CA ILE A 69 -4.21 0.60 -3.59
C ILE A 69 -4.20 0.71 -2.06
N VAL A 70 -4.49 1.90 -1.57
CA VAL A 70 -4.52 2.24 -0.14
C VAL A 70 -5.94 2.57 0.26
N LYS A 71 -6.44 1.86 1.27
CA LYS A 71 -7.74 2.12 1.86
C LYS A 71 -7.60 2.54 3.31
N PHE A 72 -8.14 3.70 3.63
CA PHE A 72 -8.21 4.19 5.01
C PHE A 72 -9.53 3.73 5.61
N ASN A 73 -9.46 3.07 6.76
CA ASN A 73 -10.61 2.48 7.43
C ASN A 73 -10.92 3.28 8.69
N TYR A 74 -12.04 4.00 8.67
CA TYR A 74 -12.49 4.82 9.78
C TYR A 74 -13.58 4.11 10.57
N GLY A 75 -13.55 4.26 11.89
CA GLY A 75 -14.51 3.62 12.77
C GLY A 75 -14.62 4.28 14.14
N GLY A 76 -15.72 3.98 14.82
CA GLY A 76 -16.04 4.48 16.16
C GLY A 76 -17.55 4.71 16.32
N PRO A 77 -18.00 5.03 17.54
CA PRO A 77 -19.42 5.26 17.82
C PRO A 77 -19.98 6.41 16.97
N GLU A 78 -21.15 6.19 16.38
CA GLU A 78 -21.92 7.21 15.62
C GLU A 78 -21.10 7.94 14.54
N ILE A 79 -20.09 7.28 13.98
CA ILE A 79 -19.19 7.87 13.00
C ILE A 79 -19.94 8.22 11.70
N THR A 80 -19.61 9.37 11.12
CA THR A 80 -20.11 9.83 9.83
C THR A 80 -18.95 10.34 8.97
N ALA A 81 -19.13 10.44 7.65
CA ALA A 81 -18.12 11.04 6.77
C ALA A 81 -17.76 12.47 7.20
N LYS A 82 -18.73 13.25 7.67
CA LYS A 82 -18.47 14.58 8.23
C LYS A 82 -17.58 14.53 9.47
N LYS A 83 -17.86 13.66 10.44
CA LYS A 83 -17.02 13.51 11.64
C LYS A 83 -15.58 13.12 11.29
N VAL A 84 -15.41 12.30 10.24
CA VAL A 84 -14.08 11.93 9.72
C VAL A 84 -13.39 13.13 9.07
N ALA A 85 -14.08 13.88 8.20
CA ALA A 85 -13.51 15.06 7.56
C ALA A 85 -13.06 16.13 8.57
N ASP A 86 -13.80 16.31 9.67
CA ASP A 86 -13.47 17.28 10.72
C ASP A 86 -12.25 16.86 11.56
N ASN A 87 -11.97 15.56 11.72
CA ASN A 87 -10.83 15.05 12.50
C ASN A 87 -10.46 13.60 12.09
N PRO A 88 -9.75 13.39 10.98
CA PRO A 88 -9.52 12.06 10.42
C PRO A 88 -8.71 11.15 11.36
N ASP A 89 -7.70 11.70 12.03
CA ASP A 89 -6.79 10.95 12.91
C ASP A 89 -7.52 10.29 14.08
N LYS A 90 -8.49 10.98 14.68
CA LYS A 90 -9.32 10.43 15.76
C LYS A 90 -10.06 9.16 15.32
N TRP A 91 -10.50 9.13 14.07
CA TRP A 91 -11.39 8.10 13.56
C TRP A 91 -10.67 7.02 12.78
N LEU A 92 -9.42 7.22 12.36
CA LEU A 92 -8.64 6.23 11.61
C LEU A 92 -8.33 5.03 12.51
N LYS A 93 -8.69 3.82 12.05
CA LYS A 93 -8.48 2.57 12.81
C LYS A 93 -7.55 1.59 12.12
N ALA A 94 -7.53 1.62 10.79
CA ALA A 94 -6.58 0.82 10.03
C ALA A 94 -6.29 1.45 8.67
N ILE A 95 -5.14 1.09 8.13
CA ILE A 95 -4.73 1.34 6.75
C ILE A 95 -4.59 -0.04 6.10
N THR A 96 -5.38 -0.33 5.06
CA THR A 96 -5.37 -1.61 4.35
C THR A 96 -4.89 -1.43 2.93
N ILE A 97 -3.91 -2.25 2.53
CA ILE A 97 -3.15 -2.08 1.30
C ILE A 97 -3.23 -3.32 0.44
N MET A 98 -3.29 -3.10 -0.87
CA MET A 98 -2.93 -4.08 -1.89
C MET A 98 -1.81 -3.50 -2.75
N LYS A 99 -0.64 -4.14 -2.80
CA LYS A 99 0.45 -3.79 -3.73
C LYS A 99 0.67 -4.99 -4.65
N ARG A 100 0.73 -4.75 -5.97
CA ARG A 100 1.01 -5.83 -6.92
C ARG A 100 2.52 -6.00 -7.03
N ILE A 101 3.08 -7.12 -6.59
CA ILE A 101 4.51 -7.37 -6.63
C ILE A 101 4.78 -8.49 -7.64
N PRO A 102 5.36 -8.19 -8.82
CA PRO A 102 5.57 -9.19 -9.86
C PRO A 102 6.25 -10.47 -9.35
N GLY A 103 5.62 -11.62 -9.60
CA GLY A 103 6.14 -12.93 -9.20
C GLY A 103 5.97 -13.29 -7.71
N TYR A 104 5.40 -12.42 -6.88
CA TYR A 104 5.20 -12.69 -5.45
C TYR A 104 4.16 -13.78 -5.17
N ASN A 105 3.05 -13.74 -5.90
CA ASN A 105 1.90 -14.63 -5.67
C ASN A 105 1.17 -14.88 -7.01
N PRO A 106 1.80 -15.54 -7.99
CA PRO A 106 1.26 -15.66 -9.35
C PRO A 106 -0.13 -16.30 -9.38
N GLU A 107 -0.38 -17.23 -8.46
CA GLU A 107 -1.66 -17.92 -8.28
C GLU A 107 -2.80 -16.96 -7.88
N ASN A 108 -2.49 -15.83 -7.25
CA ASN A 108 -3.44 -14.79 -6.85
C ASN A 108 -3.09 -13.41 -7.45
N LYS A 109 -2.67 -13.40 -8.72
CA LYS A 109 -2.44 -12.16 -9.51
C LYS A 109 -1.38 -11.22 -8.91
N ASP A 110 -0.40 -11.79 -8.22
CA ASP A 110 0.75 -11.09 -7.66
C ASP A 110 0.39 -10.06 -6.56
N TRP A 111 -0.80 -10.18 -5.95
CA TRP A 111 -1.20 -9.29 -4.88
C TRP A 111 -0.54 -9.63 -3.55
N PHE A 112 0.15 -8.63 -2.99
CA PHE A 112 0.55 -8.54 -1.60
C PHE A 112 -0.49 -7.74 -0.82
N PHE A 113 -0.94 -8.26 0.33
CA PHE A 113 -1.91 -7.60 1.19
C PHE A 113 -1.24 -7.12 2.47
N ALA A 114 -1.62 -5.95 2.97
CA ALA A 114 -1.22 -5.50 4.30
C ALA A 114 -2.35 -4.80 5.04
N LYS A 115 -2.34 -4.92 6.36
CA LYS A 115 -3.19 -4.18 7.28
C LYS A 115 -2.33 -3.63 8.40
N TYR A 116 -2.33 -2.32 8.54
CA TYR A 116 -1.61 -1.59 9.58
C TYR A 116 -2.59 -0.91 10.54
N LYS A 117 -2.17 -0.71 11.78
CA LYS A 117 -2.69 0.38 12.60
C LYS A 117 -2.22 1.74 12.05
N PRO A 118 -2.82 2.87 12.47
CA PRO A 118 -2.38 4.19 12.02
C PRO A 118 -0.89 4.49 12.27
N ASN A 119 -0.31 3.93 13.32
CA ASN A 119 1.11 4.10 13.67
C ASN A 119 2.08 3.20 12.89
N GLY A 120 1.58 2.35 11.98
CA GLY A 120 2.39 1.41 11.21
C GLY A 120 2.53 0.01 11.82
N ASP A 121 1.96 -0.27 12.99
CA ASP A 121 1.97 -1.62 13.54
C ASP A 121 1.29 -2.60 12.58
N GLN A 122 2.00 -3.65 12.19
CA GLN A 122 1.50 -4.68 11.29
C GLN A 122 0.48 -5.58 12.01
N LEU A 123 -0.71 -5.73 11.43
CA LEU A 123 -1.76 -6.62 11.93
C LEU A 123 -1.86 -7.91 11.10
N LYS A 124 -1.81 -7.79 9.77
CA LYS A 124 -1.81 -8.91 8.80
C LYS A 124 -1.04 -8.49 7.56
N VAL A 125 -0.14 -9.31 7.05
CA VAL A 125 0.71 -8.99 5.89
C VAL A 125 0.94 -10.23 5.02
N GLY A 126 1.18 -10.04 3.73
CA GLY A 126 1.55 -11.10 2.79
C GLY A 126 0.40 -11.74 2.02
N LYS A 127 0.50 -13.05 1.79
CA LYS A 127 -0.54 -13.89 1.14
C LYS A 127 -1.70 -14.20 2.10
N VAL A 128 -2.41 -13.16 2.55
CA VAL A 128 -3.44 -13.29 3.59
C VAL A 128 -4.70 -13.97 3.06
N LYS A 129 -4.91 -15.25 3.40
CA LYS A 129 -6.03 -16.08 2.93
C LYS A 129 -7.40 -15.38 2.93
N GLY A 130 -7.80 -14.80 4.06
CA GLY A 130 -9.12 -14.13 4.16
C GLY A 130 -9.25 -12.87 3.28
N CYS A 131 -8.14 -12.20 2.95
CA CYS A 131 -8.14 -11.09 2.01
C CYS A 131 -8.31 -11.62 0.57
N ILE A 132 -7.53 -12.64 0.21
CA ILE A 132 -7.57 -13.32 -1.09
C ILE A 132 -8.98 -13.86 -1.37
N GLU A 133 -9.57 -14.58 -0.41
CA GLU A 133 -10.88 -15.23 -0.57
C GLU A 133 -12.04 -14.25 -0.80
N CYS A 134 -11.99 -13.06 -0.19
CA CYS A 134 -12.99 -12.03 -0.45
C CYS A 134 -12.71 -11.33 -1.78
N HIS A 135 -11.45 -10.98 -2.04
CA HIS A 135 -11.08 -10.19 -3.21
C HIS A 135 -11.16 -10.97 -4.53
N GLN A 136 -10.97 -12.29 -4.54
CA GLN A 136 -11.15 -13.12 -5.75
C GLN A 136 -12.56 -12.99 -6.36
N SER A 137 -13.57 -12.59 -5.56
CA SER A 137 -14.94 -12.37 -6.04
C SER A 137 -15.13 -11.08 -6.83
N ALA A 138 -14.10 -10.23 -6.87
CA ALA A 138 -14.16 -8.97 -7.61
C ALA A 138 -14.33 -9.22 -9.11
N SER A 139 -15.23 -8.44 -9.72
CA SER A 139 -15.49 -8.50 -11.16
C SER A 139 -14.22 -8.17 -11.96
N GLY A 140 -13.99 -8.87 -13.07
CA GLY A 140 -12.85 -8.59 -13.95
C GLY A 140 -11.58 -9.38 -13.62
N ASN A 141 -11.65 -10.35 -12.69
CA ASN A 141 -10.58 -11.32 -12.44
C ASN A 141 -9.23 -10.70 -12.00
N ASP A 142 -9.28 -9.52 -11.37
CA ASP A 142 -8.08 -8.78 -10.93
C ASP A 142 -8.06 -8.51 -9.43
N TYR A 143 -8.96 -9.10 -8.65
CA TYR A 143 -9.06 -8.93 -7.18
C TYR A 143 -9.38 -7.49 -6.73
N THR A 144 -9.49 -6.54 -7.65
CA THR A 144 -9.81 -5.13 -7.40
C THR A 144 -11.28 -4.88 -7.69
N PHE A 145 -11.99 -4.32 -6.69
CA PHE A 145 -13.39 -3.93 -6.89
C PHE A 145 -13.41 -2.66 -7.73
N LYS A 146 -13.85 -2.77 -8.99
CA LYS A 146 -13.90 -1.64 -9.92
C LYS A 146 -14.66 -0.46 -9.28
N HIS A 147 -13.98 0.67 -9.21
CA HIS A 147 -14.56 1.91 -8.73
C HIS A 147 -15.58 2.41 -9.77
N ASN A 148 -16.82 2.59 -9.34
CA ASN A 148 -17.83 3.32 -10.10
C ASN A 148 -18.52 4.26 -9.13
N ASN A 149 -18.83 5.47 -9.58
CA ASN A 149 -19.34 6.54 -8.72
C ASN A 149 -20.79 6.31 -8.24
N SER A 150 -21.44 5.25 -8.71
CA SER A 150 -22.84 4.92 -8.39
C SER A 150 -22.99 3.81 -7.34
N VAL A 151 -21.94 3.00 -7.12
CA VAL A 151 -21.95 1.84 -6.19
C VAL A 151 -20.71 1.78 -5.30
N ASN A 152 -19.63 2.48 -5.67
CA ASN A 152 -18.35 2.55 -4.96
C ASN A 152 -17.91 4.02 -4.81
N ALA A 153 -16.79 4.24 -4.15
CA ALA A 153 -16.23 5.57 -3.97
C ALA A 153 -15.58 6.10 -5.25
N GLU A 154 -15.66 7.42 -5.45
CA GLU A 154 -14.67 8.13 -6.24
C GLU A 154 -13.29 7.95 -5.59
N VAL A 155 -12.25 7.66 -6.39
CA VAL A 155 -10.90 7.37 -5.91
C VAL A 155 -9.97 8.54 -6.18
N THR A 156 -9.12 8.84 -5.21
CA THR A 156 -8.00 9.77 -5.44
C THR A 156 -6.85 8.99 -6.07
N VAL A 157 -6.39 9.44 -7.25
CA VAL A 157 -5.24 8.84 -7.92
C VAL A 157 -4.02 9.75 -7.78
N ILE A 158 -2.97 9.23 -7.16
CA ILE A 158 -1.66 9.88 -7.11
C ILE A 158 -1.05 9.85 -8.51
N ARG A 159 -0.78 11.03 -9.06
CA ARG A 159 -0.08 11.20 -10.35
C ARG A 159 1.27 11.87 -10.09
N GLU A 160 2.34 11.41 -10.75
CA GLU A 160 3.69 11.97 -10.57
C GLU A 160 3.75 13.51 -10.75
N SER A 161 2.91 14.05 -11.64
CA SER A 161 2.77 15.50 -11.88
C SER A 161 2.28 16.33 -10.68
N TRP A 162 1.71 15.72 -9.64
CA TRP A 162 1.21 16.43 -8.46
C TRP A 162 2.35 16.94 -7.57
N PHE A 163 3.51 16.30 -7.61
CA PHE A 163 4.65 16.62 -6.75
C PHE A 163 5.79 17.33 -7.48
N SER A 164 5.86 17.26 -8.81
CA SER A 164 6.85 18.00 -9.61
C SER A 164 6.60 19.50 -9.67
N LYS A 165 5.38 19.98 -9.35
CA LYS A 165 5.07 21.41 -9.28
C LYS A 165 5.51 22.12 -7.98
N LEU A 166 5.85 21.36 -6.94
CA LEU A 166 6.26 21.91 -5.63
C LEU A 166 7.77 22.17 -5.53
N PHE A 167 8.56 21.75 -6.51
CA PHE A 167 10.02 21.91 -6.54
C PHE A 167 10.46 22.56 -7.85
N ILE A 168 9.97 23.77 -8.14
CA ILE A 168 10.70 24.69 -9.02
C ILE A 168 11.53 25.57 -8.08
N PRO A 169 12.85 25.34 -7.93
CA PRO A 169 13.70 26.33 -7.28
C PRO A 169 13.72 27.56 -8.20
N TRP A 170 13.27 28.68 -7.68
CA TRP A 170 13.47 29.98 -8.30
C TRP A 170 14.95 30.37 -8.21
#